data_AF-A0A5B6U439-F1
#
_entry.id   AF-A0A5B6U439-F1
#
_cell.length_a   1.000
_cell.length_b   1.000
_cell.length_c   1.000
_cell.angle_alpha   90.00
_cell.angle_beta   90.00
_cell.angle_gamma   90.00
#
_symmetry.space_group_name_H-M   'P 1'
#
loop_
_entity.id
_entity.type
_entity.pdbx_description
1 polymer ?
#
loop_
_entity_poly.entity_id
_entity_poly.type
_entity_poly.pdbx_seq_one_letter_code
_entity_poly.pdbx_strand_id
1 'polypeptide(L)'
;MSSSTSVQRADVYSRVTAEIISAIEQGAGEWHAPWFHNGTSIARPTNVSSGKRYRGVNTLALWAAGFAAGYGDGLWGTYKQWQDAGAQVREGERSTTVVLWREIQVSRQTDNEGDDDGQRRMFARAFSVFNVAQVDGYERPATPTLPEAERLAHAEAFIANLGVKTEFAGSEAYYRPSTDTVSMPPFTSFRDAASFYGVWLHECGHATGSKHRLDRDLSGRFGSAAYAAEECCVEILSGLVLADLGIAHHPRPDHAAYVASWVKVLKDDPKAIFTAASKAQQAADWMHAQQPQAEEMAA
;
A
#
# COMPACT_ATOMS: atom_id res chain seq x y z
N MET A 1 -0.57 -32.23 -12.87
CA MET A 1 -0.08 -30.83 -13.04
C MET A 1 -0.55 -29.86 -11.93
N SER A 2 -1.69 -30.08 -11.26
CA SER A 2 -2.18 -29.19 -10.18
C SER A 2 -1.25 -29.02 -8.96
N SER A 3 -0.47 -30.05 -8.59
CA SER A 3 0.43 -30.00 -7.42
C SER A 3 1.64 -29.07 -7.61
N SER A 4 2.23 -29.05 -8.81
CA SER A 4 3.40 -28.19 -9.11
C SER A 4 3.03 -26.69 -9.12
N THR A 5 1.85 -26.35 -9.64
CA THR A 5 1.35 -24.97 -9.67
C THR A 5 0.97 -24.45 -8.28
N SER A 6 0.44 -25.30 -7.39
CA SER A 6 0.15 -24.89 -6.00
C SER A 6 1.43 -24.63 -5.21
N VAL A 7 2.49 -25.42 -5.43
CA VAL A 7 3.80 -25.24 -4.79
C VAL A 7 4.45 -23.94 -5.27
N GLN A 8 4.45 -23.65 -6.57
CA GLN A 8 4.96 -22.38 -7.11
C GLN A 8 4.20 -21.14 -6.60
N ARG A 9 2.88 -21.25 -6.38
CA ARG A 9 2.09 -20.14 -5.79
C ARG A 9 2.45 -19.90 -4.34
N ALA A 10 2.52 -20.97 -3.54
CA ALA A 10 2.95 -20.88 -2.15
C ALA A 10 4.35 -20.25 -2.06
N ASP A 11 5.24 -20.61 -2.99
CA ASP A 11 6.58 -20.06 -3.09
C ASP A 11 6.60 -18.54 -3.35
N VAL A 12 5.76 -18.03 -4.27
CA VAL A 12 5.69 -16.58 -4.55
C VAL A 12 5.17 -15.78 -3.35
N TYR A 13 4.11 -16.24 -2.68
CA TYR A 13 3.60 -15.58 -1.48
C TYR A 13 4.65 -15.55 -0.37
N SER A 14 5.25 -16.70 -0.08
CA SER A 14 6.28 -16.83 0.95
C SER A 14 7.50 -15.95 0.66
N ARG A 15 7.94 -15.88 -0.60
CA ARG A 15 9.08 -15.05 -0.99
C ARG A 15 8.81 -13.56 -0.77
N VAL A 16 7.71 -13.02 -1.30
CA VAL A 16 7.37 -11.60 -1.13
C VAL A 16 7.19 -11.25 0.34
N THR A 17 6.50 -12.11 1.10
CA THR A 17 6.31 -11.90 2.53
C THR A 17 7.63 -11.95 3.30
N ALA A 18 8.54 -12.86 2.96
CA ALA A 18 9.87 -12.91 3.56
C ALA A 18 10.72 -11.67 3.24
N GLU A 19 10.66 -11.16 2.00
CA GLU A 19 11.33 -9.90 1.61
C GLU A 19 10.80 -8.71 2.45
N ILE A 20 9.47 -8.62 2.65
CA ILE A 20 8.84 -7.58 3.49
C ILE A 20 9.23 -7.73 4.97
N ILE A 21 9.15 -8.95 5.53
CA ILE A 21 9.56 -9.21 6.92
C ILE A 21 11.02 -8.82 7.13
N SER A 22 11.91 -9.20 6.20
CA SER A 22 13.32 -8.90 6.31
C SER A 22 13.57 -7.39 6.33
N ALA A 23 12.88 -6.61 5.50
CA ALA A 23 12.99 -5.15 5.51
C ALA A 23 12.52 -4.53 6.84
N ILE A 24 11.44 -5.06 7.43
CA ILE A 24 10.94 -4.62 8.75
C ILE A 24 11.97 -4.94 9.85
N GLU A 25 12.54 -6.13 9.83
CA GLU A 25 13.53 -6.59 10.85
C GLU A 25 14.89 -5.89 10.70
N GLN A 26 15.27 -5.47 9.49
CA GLN A 26 16.51 -4.73 9.22
C GLN A 26 16.51 -3.30 9.79
N GLY A 27 15.37 -2.75 10.19
CA GLY A 27 15.24 -1.44 10.83
C GLY A 27 15.85 -1.32 12.24
N ALA A 28 16.85 -2.14 12.58
CA ALA A 28 17.70 -2.06 13.78
C ALA A 28 16.96 -1.90 15.13
N GLY A 29 15.76 -2.47 15.26
CA GLY A 29 14.95 -2.40 16.48
C GLY A 29 14.03 -1.17 16.59
N GLU A 30 14.04 -0.26 15.61
CA GLU A 30 13.04 0.80 15.49
C GLU A 30 11.71 0.29 14.93
N TRP A 31 11.66 -0.94 14.39
CA TRP A 31 10.46 -1.56 13.81
C TRP A 31 9.78 -0.68 12.76
N HIS A 32 10.59 -0.04 11.92
CA HIS A 32 10.11 0.85 10.87
C HIS A 32 9.54 0.03 9.70
N ALA A 33 8.23 0.12 9.49
CA ALA A 33 7.57 -0.58 8.41
C ALA A 33 7.76 0.13 7.05
N PRO A 34 7.74 -0.61 5.92
CA PRO A 34 8.04 -0.04 4.60
C PRO A 34 7.00 0.96 4.10
N TRP A 35 5.82 1.04 4.71
CA TRP A 35 4.81 2.04 4.36
C TRP A 35 5.04 3.41 4.98
N PHE A 36 6.09 3.58 5.81
CA PHE A 36 6.57 4.88 6.25
C PHE A 36 7.55 5.46 5.23
N HIS A 37 7.41 6.75 4.93
CA HIS A 37 8.19 7.42 3.89
C HIS A 37 8.22 8.93 4.09
N ASN A 38 9.15 9.61 3.43
CA ASN A 38 9.28 11.06 3.47
C ASN A 38 8.35 11.83 2.50
N GLY A 39 7.48 11.12 1.76
CA GLY A 39 6.51 11.73 0.84
C GLY A 39 7.11 12.15 -0.51
N THR A 40 8.36 11.79 -0.79
CA THR A 40 9.04 12.10 -2.06
C THR A 40 8.69 11.09 -3.17
N SER A 41 9.31 11.19 -4.35
CA SER A 41 9.03 10.29 -5.50
C SER A 41 9.19 8.80 -5.16
N ILE A 42 10.04 8.45 -4.19
CA ILE A 42 10.17 7.06 -3.69
C ILE A 42 8.88 6.53 -3.05
N ALA A 43 8.07 7.41 -2.46
CA ALA A 43 6.80 7.04 -1.88
C ALA A 43 5.79 6.57 -2.94
N ARG A 44 6.03 6.84 -4.23
CA ARG A 44 5.13 6.42 -5.32
C ARG A 44 5.82 5.49 -6.33
N PRO A 45 5.92 4.19 -6.04
CA PRO A 45 6.42 3.22 -7.00
C PRO A 45 5.64 3.28 -8.32
N THR A 46 6.31 3.58 -9.43
CA THR A 46 5.74 3.68 -10.77
C THR A 46 6.50 2.83 -11.76
N ASN A 47 5.80 2.33 -12.78
CA ASN A 47 6.41 1.53 -13.82
C ASN A 47 6.97 2.41 -14.95
N VAL A 48 8.24 2.24 -15.31
CA VAL A 48 8.93 3.04 -16.34
C VAL A 48 8.25 3.03 -17.71
N SER A 49 7.67 1.89 -18.10
CA SER A 49 7.08 1.73 -19.43
C SER A 49 5.65 2.27 -19.51
N SER A 50 4.85 2.07 -18.47
CA SER A 50 3.43 2.46 -18.49
C SER A 50 3.12 3.78 -17.79
N GLY A 51 4.04 4.32 -16.98
CA GLY A 51 3.81 5.46 -16.09
C GLY A 51 2.83 5.19 -14.95
N LYS A 52 2.22 3.99 -14.90
CA LYS A 52 1.22 3.63 -13.89
C LYS A 52 1.87 3.33 -12.56
N ARG A 53 1.17 3.69 -11.48
CA ARG A 53 1.54 3.33 -10.10
C ARG A 53 1.41 1.82 -9.89
N TYR A 54 2.34 1.23 -9.15
CA TYR A 54 2.12 -0.09 -8.56
C TYR A 54 1.05 0.01 -7.47
N ARG A 55 0.42 -1.13 -7.17
CA ARG A 55 -0.78 -1.20 -6.33
C ARG A 55 -0.68 -2.38 -5.37
N GLY A 56 -1.35 -2.24 -4.21
CA GLY A 56 -1.44 -3.26 -3.18
C GLY A 56 -0.07 -3.78 -2.74
N VAL A 57 0.08 -5.10 -2.66
CA VAL A 57 1.31 -5.76 -2.14
C VAL A 57 2.57 -5.38 -2.92
N ASN A 58 2.45 -5.06 -4.21
CA ASN A 58 3.61 -4.66 -5.00
C ASN A 58 4.18 -3.34 -4.50
N THR A 59 3.33 -2.40 -4.09
CA THR A 59 3.80 -1.14 -3.50
C THR A 59 4.61 -1.40 -2.23
N LEU A 60 4.13 -2.28 -1.35
CA LEU A 60 4.83 -2.65 -0.13
C LEU A 60 6.18 -3.33 -0.39
N ALA A 61 6.22 -4.26 -1.34
CA ALA A 61 7.45 -4.95 -1.72
C ALA A 61 8.50 -3.98 -2.30
N LEU A 62 8.07 -3.02 -3.11
CA LEU A 62 8.95 -2.02 -3.71
C LEU A 62 9.43 -0.98 -2.70
N TRP A 63 8.58 -0.58 -1.74
CA TRP A 63 9.02 0.24 -0.63
C TRP A 63 10.03 -0.48 0.26
N ALA A 64 9.77 -1.75 0.60
CA ALA A 64 10.70 -2.58 1.37
C ALA A 64 12.08 -2.67 0.70
N ALA A 65 12.10 -2.95 -0.61
CA ALA A 65 13.34 -3.00 -1.37
C ALA A 65 14.03 -1.62 -1.47
N GLY A 66 13.26 -0.56 -1.73
CA GLY A 66 13.78 0.80 -1.83
C GLY A 66 14.41 1.29 -0.53
N PHE A 67 13.76 1.03 0.60
CA PHE A 67 14.27 1.35 1.93
C PHE A 67 15.55 0.57 2.25
N ALA A 68 15.51 -0.77 2.10
CA ALA A 68 16.65 -1.63 2.43
C ALA A 68 17.90 -1.31 1.58
N ALA A 69 17.71 -0.90 0.32
CA ALA A 69 18.80 -0.55 -0.58
C ALA A 69 19.15 0.95 -0.60
N GLY A 70 18.42 1.79 0.14
CA GLY A 70 18.65 3.24 0.17
C GLY A 70 18.40 3.94 -1.18
N TYR A 71 17.46 3.45 -1.98
CA TYR A 71 17.11 4.08 -3.25
C TYR A 71 16.53 5.47 -3.00
N GLY A 72 16.77 6.40 -3.92
CA GLY A 72 16.25 7.77 -3.84
C GLY A 72 14.94 7.99 -4.59
N ASP A 73 14.49 6.98 -5.36
CA ASP A 73 13.40 7.16 -6.31
C ASP A 73 12.55 5.89 -6.50
N GLY A 74 11.25 6.08 -6.75
CA GLY A 74 10.26 5.03 -6.95
C GLY A 74 10.03 4.60 -8.40
N LEU A 75 10.94 4.80 -9.35
CA LEU A 75 10.76 4.31 -10.72
C LEU A 75 11.35 2.92 -10.91
N TRP A 76 10.51 1.99 -11.37
CA TRP A 76 10.84 0.58 -11.49
C TRP A 76 10.46 0.05 -12.87
N GLY A 77 11.20 -0.94 -13.35
CA GLY A 77 10.93 -1.60 -14.62
C GLY A 77 11.47 -3.01 -14.66
N THR A 78 10.90 -3.87 -15.49
CA THR A 78 11.55 -5.15 -15.81
C THR A 78 12.83 -4.86 -16.61
N TYR A 79 13.75 -5.83 -16.66
CA TYR A 79 14.95 -5.71 -17.49
C TYR A 79 14.62 -5.31 -18.93
N LYS A 80 13.58 -5.93 -19.51
CA LYS A 80 13.14 -5.64 -20.87
C LYS A 80 12.61 -4.20 -21.02
N GLN A 81 11.85 -3.71 -20.04
CA GLN A 81 11.34 -2.34 -20.06
C GLN A 81 12.47 -1.30 -19.97
N TRP A 82 13.52 -1.57 -19.20
CA TRP A 82 14.70 -0.72 -19.17
C TRP A 82 15.46 -0.74 -20.50
N GLN A 83 15.65 -1.92 -21.08
CA GLN A 83 16.25 -2.05 -22.40
C GLN A 83 15.46 -1.28 -23.48
N ASP A 84 14.14 -1.39 -23.46
CA ASP A 84 13.25 -0.67 -24.40
C ASP A 84 13.30 0.85 -24.18
N ALA A 85 13.63 1.30 -22.97
CA ALA A 85 13.88 2.71 -22.65
C ALA A 85 15.31 3.17 -22.98
N GLY A 86 16.12 2.35 -23.66
CA GLY A 86 17.51 2.66 -24.02
C GLY A 86 18.50 2.55 -22.87
N ALA A 87 18.10 1.93 -21.76
CA ALA A 87 18.87 1.86 -20.53
C ALA A 87 19.29 0.42 -20.19
N GLN A 88 20.34 0.27 -19.39
CA GLN A 88 20.95 -1.02 -19.08
C GLN A 88 20.99 -1.26 -17.58
N VAL A 89 20.35 -2.35 -17.11
CA VAL A 89 20.54 -2.81 -15.72
C VAL A 89 21.99 -3.24 -15.55
N ARG A 90 22.68 -2.73 -14.52
CA ARG A 90 24.08 -3.07 -14.26
C ARG A 90 24.26 -4.54 -13.92
N GLU A 91 25.42 -5.07 -14.27
CA GLU A 91 25.78 -6.45 -13.96
C GLU A 91 25.85 -6.68 -12.44
N GLY A 92 25.31 -7.81 -11.98
CA GLY A 92 25.29 -8.18 -10.55
C GLY A 92 24.16 -7.57 -9.72
N GLU A 93 23.38 -6.63 -10.27
CA GLU A 93 22.22 -6.05 -9.60
C GLU A 93 21.14 -7.11 -9.31
N ARG A 94 20.53 -7.03 -8.13
CA ARG A 94 19.47 -7.96 -7.71
C ARG A 94 18.09 -7.36 -7.98
N SER A 95 17.22 -8.13 -8.62
CA SER A 95 15.83 -7.72 -8.88
C SER A 95 14.96 -7.82 -7.64
N THR A 96 13.94 -6.98 -7.55
CA THR A 96 12.81 -7.11 -6.61
C THR A 96 11.66 -7.89 -7.25
N THR A 97 10.96 -8.70 -6.45
CA THR A 97 9.83 -9.52 -6.92
C THR A 97 8.52 -8.75 -6.81
N VAL A 98 7.76 -8.66 -7.91
CA VAL A 98 6.38 -8.15 -7.92
C VAL A 98 5.43 -9.19 -8.49
N VAL A 99 4.16 -9.16 -8.12
CA VAL A 99 3.15 -10.15 -8.47
C VAL A 99 2.06 -9.54 -9.35
N LEU A 100 1.72 -10.22 -10.44
CA LEU A 100 0.59 -9.87 -11.30
C LEU A 100 -0.46 -10.99 -11.28
N TRP A 101 -1.70 -10.63 -11.00
CA TRP A 101 -2.85 -11.54 -11.07
C TRP A 101 -3.34 -11.67 -12.51
N ARG A 102 -3.47 -12.90 -12.99
CA ARG A 102 -4.06 -13.23 -14.29
C ARG A 102 -5.20 -14.23 -14.10
N GLU A 103 -6.31 -14.01 -14.80
CA GLU A 103 -7.35 -15.03 -14.92
C GLU A 103 -6.90 -16.11 -15.90
N ILE A 104 -7.09 -17.36 -15.51
CA ILE A 104 -6.94 -18.51 -16.40
C ILE A 104 -8.30 -19.17 -16.51
N GLN A 105 -8.80 -19.29 -17.75
CA GLN A 105 -9.92 -20.18 -18.06
C GLN A 105 -9.40 -21.62 -18.07
N VAL A 106 -9.90 -22.45 -17.17
CA VAL A 106 -9.58 -23.88 -17.14
C VAL A 106 -10.70 -24.60 -17.87
N SER A 107 -10.52 -24.89 -19.16
CA SER A 107 -11.38 -25.85 -19.86
C SER A 107 -11.06 -27.25 -19.33
N ARG A 108 -11.99 -27.89 -18.60
CA ARG A 108 -11.86 -29.32 -18.29
C ARG A 108 -12.21 -30.11 -19.54
N GLN A 109 -11.23 -30.75 -20.18
CA GLN A 109 -11.52 -31.93 -21.00
C GLN A 109 -11.81 -33.09 -20.04
N THR A 110 -13.08 -33.34 -19.75
CA THR A 110 -13.56 -34.62 -19.23
C THR A 110 -14.93 -34.88 -19.83
N ASP A 111 -15.03 -35.98 -20.56
CA ASP A 111 -16.24 -36.54 -21.16
C ASP A 111 -17.23 -36.97 -20.06
N ASN A 112 -18.01 -36.04 -19.52
CA ASN A 112 -19.27 -36.37 -18.85
C ASN A 112 -20.19 -35.15 -18.85
N GLU A 113 -21.37 -35.34 -19.42
CA GLU A 113 -22.48 -34.39 -19.42
C GLU A 113 -22.93 -34.10 -17.98
N GLY A 114 -22.82 -32.84 -17.55
CA GLY A 114 -23.33 -32.37 -16.27
C GLY A 114 -22.71 -31.05 -15.80
N ASP A 115 -23.34 -29.95 -16.19
CA ASP A 115 -23.26 -28.59 -15.60
C ASP A 115 -21.84 -27.98 -15.50
N ASP A 116 -21.33 -27.47 -16.63
CA ASP A 116 -20.03 -26.79 -16.72
C ASP A 116 -20.17 -25.28 -16.48
N ASP A 117 -20.21 -24.89 -15.20
CA ASP A 117 -19.91 -23.50 -14.83
C ASP A 117 -18.40 -23.38 -14.64
N GLY A 118 -17.70 -23.08 -15.74
CA GLY A 118 -16.24 -23.03 -15.83
C GLY A 118 -15.62 -22.19 -14.71
N GLN A 119 -15.05 -22.85 -13.69
CA GLN A 119 -14.44 -22.19 -12.54
C GLN A 119 -13.26 -21.30 -12.98
N ARG A 120 -13.48 -19.98 -13.02
CA ARG A 120 -12.42 -18.98 -13.24
C ARG A 120 -11.43 -19.05 -12.09
N ARG A 121 -10.15 -19.30 -12.39
CA ARG A 121 -9.08 -19.33 -11.38
C ARG A 121 -8.10 -18.21 -11.62
N MET A 122 -7.86 -17.40 -10.59
CA MET A 122 -6.79 -16.41 -10.57
C MET A 122 -5.43 -17.12 -10.38
N PHE A 123 -4.40 -16.64 -11.08
CA PHE A 123 -3.01 -17.08 -10.96
C PHE A 123 -2.09 -15.87 -10.71
N ALA A 124 -1.28 -15.95 -9.66
CA ALA A 124 -0.21 -14.99 -9.40
C ALA A 124 1.03 -15.36 -10.22
N ARG A 125 1.45 -14.45 -11.10
CA ARG A 125 2.72 -14.55 -11.81
C ARG A 125 3.72 -13.57 -11.21
N ALA A 126 4.87 -14.08 -10.77
CA ALA A 126 5.98 -13.25 -10.33
C ALA A 126 6.71 -12.62 -11.52
N PHE A 127 7.14 -11.38 -11.34
CA PHE A 127 7.99 -10.63 -12.25
C PHE A 127 9.15 -10.04 -11.47
N SER A 128 10.32 -9.97 -12.13
CA SER A 128 11.51 -9.31 -11.62
C SER A 128 11.57 -7.88 -12.15
N VAL A 129 11.65 -6.92 -11.24
CA VAL A 129 11.81 -5.50 -11.57
C VAL A 129 13.06 -4.93 -10.90
N PHE A 130 13.59 -3.88 -11.50
CA PHE A 130 14.79 -3.15 -11.07
C PHE A 130 14.45 -1.68 -10.92
N ASN A 131 15.02 -1.04 -9.92
CA ASN A 131 14.89 0.39 -9.67
C ASN A 131 15.75 1.18 -10.68
N VAL A 132 15.38 2.43 -10.96
CA VAL A 132 16.21 3.35 -11.77
C VAL A 132 17.63 3.50 -11.22
N ALA A 133 17.80 3.44 -9.89
CA ALA A 133 19.11 3.48 -9.25
C ALA A 133 20.03 2.32 -9.68
N GLN A 134 19.48 1.21 -10.20
CA GLN A 134 20.19 0.00 -10.64
C GLN A 134 20.56 0.02 -12.13
N VAL A 135 20.28 1.12 -12.82
CA VAL A 135 20.28 1.20 -14.28
C VAL A 135 21.17 2.34 -14.75
N ASP A 136 21.94 2.09 -15.80
CA ASP A 136 22.76 3.08 -16.49
C ASP A 136 22.09 3.52 -17.79
N GLY A 137 22.34 4.77 -18.22
CA GLY A 137 21.82 5.30 -19.49
C GLY A 137 20.36 5.76 -19.45
N TYR A 138 19.76 5.91 -18.26
CA TYR A 138 18.43 6.50 -18.11
C TYR A 138 18.51 7.88 -17.44
N GLU A 139 18.14 8.93 -18.18
CA GLU A 139 17.97 10.26 -17.62
C GLU A 139 16.54 10.45 -17.14
N ARG A 140 16.38 10.69 -15.84
CA ARG A 140 15.05 10.93 -15.27
C ARG A 140 14.62 12.38 -15.52
N PRO A 141 13.45 12.61 -16.14
CA PRO A 141 12.85 13.94 -16.17
C PRO A 141 12.57 14.44 -14.75
N ALA A 142 12.88 15.72 -14.49
CA ALA A 142 12.52 16.34 -13.23
C ALA A 142 10.99 16.36 -13.08
N THR A 143 10.47 15.75 -12.03
CA THR A 143 9.06 15.90 -11.65
C THR A 143 8.95 17.12 -10.74
N PRO A 144 8.17 18.16 -11.12
CA PRO A 144 7.97 19.30 -10.25
C PRO A 144 7.25 18.85 -8.97
N THR A 145 7.85 19.15 -7.83
CA THR A 145 7.23 18.96 -6.52
C THR A 145 6.47 20.22 -6.17
N LEU A 146 5.16 20.09 -5.93
CA LEU A 146 4.35 21.22 -5.45
C LEU A 146 4.90 21.76 -4.13
N PRO A 147 4.84 23.07 -3.87
CA PRO A 147 5.18 23.64 -2.55
C PRO A 147 4.41 22.96 -1.42
N GLU A 148 5.00 22.94 -0.22
CA GLU A 148 4.39 22.25 0.93
C GLU A 148 2.98 22.76 1.24
N ALA A 149 2.79 24.08 1.26
CA ALA A 149 1.48 24.67 1.51
C ALA A 149 0.40 24.19 0.53
N GLU A 150 0.74 24.02 -0.76
CA GLU A 150 -0.19 23.50 -1.76
C GLU A 150 -0.50 22.02 -1.54
N ARG A 151 0.49 21.21 -1.14
CA ARG A 151 0.27 19.79 -0.80
C ARG A 151 -0.63 19.65 0.43
N LEU A 152 -0.45 20.49 1.44
CA LEU A 152 -1.29 20.49 2.64
C LEU A 152 -2.73 20.95 2.33
N ALA A 153 -2.89 22.00 1.52
CA ALA A 153 -4.22 22.44 1.07
C ALA A 153 -4.94 21.34 0.26
N HIS A 154 -4.20 20.61 -0.59
CA HIS A 154 -4.74 19.46 -1.29
C HIS A 154 -5.15 18.33 -0.34
N ALA A 155 -4.38 18.07 0.72
CA ALA A 155 -4.75 17.06 1.72
C ALA A 155 -6.01 17.45 2.51
N GLU A 156 -6.16 18.72 2.89
CA GLU A 156 -7.38 19.23 3.53
C GLU A 156 -8.60 19.04 2.64
N ALA A 157 -8.51 19.44 1.37
CA ALA A 157 -9.58 19.24 0.39
C ALA A 157 -9.88 17.75 0.19
N PHE A 158 -8.83 16.92 0.08
CA PHE A 158 -8.96 15.48 -0.10
C PHE A 158 -9.77 14.84 1.03
N ILE A 159 -9.44 15.18 2.28
CA ILE A 159 -10.12 14.66 3.47
C ILE A 159 -11.55 15.21 3.57
N ALA A 160 -11.76 16.50 3.28
CA ALA A 160 -13.09 17.10 3.27
C ALA A 160 -14.04 16.38 2.28
N ASN A 161 -13.53 16.04 1.08
CA ASN A 161 -14.29 15.33 0.06
C ASN A 161 -14.70 13.91 0.47
N LEU A 162 -14.06 13.31 1.47
CA LEU A 162 -14.48 11.99 1.97
C LEU A 162 -15.86 12.01 2.63
N GLY A 163 -16.38 13.20 3.00
CA GLY A 163 -17.69 13.36 3.63
C GLY A 163 -17.78 12.73 5.03
N VAL A 164 -16.66 12.38 5.65
CA VAL A 164 -16.61 11.79 6.98
C VAL A 164 -16.68 12.89 8.03
N LYS A 165 -17.70 12.85 8.88
CA LYS A 165 -17.87 13.84 9.95
C LYS A 165 -16.64 13.82 10.87
N THR A 166 -15.96 14.95 10.99
CA THR A 166 -14.81 15.11 11.89
C THR A 166 -15.11 16.17 12.94
N GLU A 167 -14.81 15.85 14.20
CA GLU A 167 -14.92 16.75 15.35
C GLU A 167 -13.53 16.99 15.94
N PHE A 168 -13.16 18.26 16.12
CA PHE A 168 -11.89 18.64 16.73
C PHE A 168 -12.08 18.89 18.22
N ALA A 169 -11.82 17.88 19.04
CA ALA A 169 -12.00 17.94 20.48
C ALA A 169 -11.15 16.90 21.22
N GLY A 170 -10.87 17.17 22.49
CA GLY A 170 -10.17 16.22 23.38
C GLY A 170 -8.68 16.07 23.08
N SER A 171 -8.09 14.98 23.56
CA SER A 171 -6.66 14.67 23.48
C SER A 171 -6.34 13.41 22.67
N GLU A 172 -7.36 12.70 22.17
CA GLU A 172 -7.19 11.42 21.48
C GLU A 172 -7.87 11.45 20.10
N ALA A 173 -7.20 10.83 19.12
CA ALA A 173 -7.75 10.58 17.81
C ALA A 173 -8.38 9.18 17.77
N TYR A 174 -9.59 9.07 17.23
CA TYR A 174 -10.25 7.79 16.99
C TYR A 174 -11.45 7.94 16.05
N TYR A 175 -11.76 6.89 15.30
CA TYR A 175 -13.04 6.71 14.65
C TYR A 175 -14.07 6.06 15.59
N ARG A 176 -15.29 6.61 15.64
CA ARG A 176 -16.42 6.07 16.42
C ARG A 176 -17.47 5.45 15.49
N PRO A 177 -17.56 4.10 15.40
CA PRO A 177 -18.51 3.44 14.50
C PRO A 177 -19.98 3.73 14.78
N SER A 178 -20.36 3.93 16.05
CA SER A 178 -21.76 4.12 16.44
C SER A 178 -22.36 5.44 15.98
N THR A 179 -21.53 6.46 15.73
CA THR A 179 -21.97 7.78 15.25
C THR A 179 -21.39 8.14 13.89
N ASP A 180 -20.57 7.26 13.29
CA ASP A 180 -19.81 7.51 12.07
C ASP A 180 -19.04 8.84 12.12
N THR A 181 -18.31 9.07 13.21
CA THR A 181 -17.58 10.31 13.47
C THR A 181 -16.12 10.03 13.74
N VAL A 182 -15.23 10.81 13.13
CA VAL A 182 -13.82 10.90 13.50
C VAL A 182 -13.65 11.98 14.58
N SER A 183 -13.03 11.62 15.69
CA SER A 183 -12.55 12.57 16.70
C SER A 183 -11.08 12.85 16.45
N MET A 184 -10.68 14.11 16.44
CA MET A 184 -9.29 14.53 16.28
C MET A 184 -8.90 15.54 17.38
N PRO A 185 -7.71 15.43 17.99
CA PRO A 185 -7.14 16.50 18.80
C PRO A 185 -6.91 17.77 17.95
N PRO A 186 -6.81 18.96 18.56
CA PRO A 186 -6.43 20.16 17.83
C PRO A 186 -5.02 20.03 17.25
N PHE A 187 -4.75 20.74 16.15
CA PHE A 187 -3.45 20.71 15.47
C PHE A 187 -2.26 20.97 16.41
N THR A 188 -2.43 21.82 17.41
CA THR A 188 -1.41 22.16 18.42
C THR A 188 -0.95 20.97 19.26
N SER A 189 -1.69 19.86 19.26
CA SER A 189 -1.31 18.60 19.92
C SER A 189 -0.32 17.77 19.09
N PHE A 190 -0.06 18.16 17.84
CA PHE A 190 0.81 17.44 16.91
C PHE A 190 2.12 18.19 16.70
N ARG A 191 3.19 17.42 16.44
CA ARG A 191 4.54 17.97 16.21
C ARG A 191 4.62 18.75 14.90
N ASP A 192 3.94 18.27 13.86
CA ASP A 192 3.99 18.80 12.50
C ASP A 192 2.74 18.41 11.71
N ALA A 193 2.57 19.02 10.52
CA ALA A 193 1.43 18.77 9.65
C ALA A 193 1.37 17.34 9.11
N ALA A 194 2.52 16.73 8.82
CA ALA A 194 2.56 15.34 8.35
C ALA A 194 1.99 14.37 9.39
N SER A 195 2.34 14.57 10.67
CA SER A 195 1.82 13.78 11.79
C SER A 195 0.31 14.00 11.98
N PHE A 196 -0.17 15.23 11.85
CA PHE A 196 -1.60 15.55 11.93
C PHE A 196 -2.41 14.89 10.80
N TYR A 197 -2.01 15.10 9.54
CA TYR A 197 -2.70 14.51 8.39
C TYR A 197 -2.59 12.99 8.34
N GLY A 198 -1.48 12.43 8.80
CA GLY A 198 -1.32 10.98 8.89
C GLY A 198 -2.30 10.34 9.87
N VAL A 199 -2.46 10.92 11.07
CA VAL A 199 -3.44 10.44 12.04
C VAL A 199 -4.88 10.69 11.55
N TRP A 200 -5.17 11.83 10.93
CA TRP A 200 -6.52 12.08 10.42
C TRP A 200 -6.90 11.09 9.31
N LEU A 201 -6.00 10.82 8.36
CA LEU A 201 -6.22 9.82 7.32
C LEU A 201 -6.34 8.40 7.90
N HIS A 202 -5.60 8.07 8.97
CA HIS A 202 -5.74 6.80 9.67
C HIS A 202 -7.16 6.60 10.21
N GLU A 203 -7.70 7.60 10.90
CA GLU A 203 -9.06 7.53 11.44
C GLU A 203 -10.13 7.54 10.35
N CYS A 204 -9.95 8.36 9.31
CA CYS A 204 -10.79 8.28 8.10
C CYS A 204 -10.69 6.89 7.44
N GLY A 205 -9.53 6.25 7.54
CA GLY A 205 -9.28 4.89 7.11
C GLY A 205 -10.18 3.87 7.78
N HIS A 206 -10.31 3.92 9.10
CA HIS A 206 -11.27 3.10 9.84
C HIS A 206 -12.71 3.39 9.40
N ALA A 207 -13.04 4.66 9.17
CA ALA A 207 -14.38 5.07 8.75
C ALA A 207 -14.79 4.42 7.41
N THR A 208 -13.85 4.20 6.48
CA THR A 208 -14.12 3.45 5.23
C THR A 208 -14.63 2.02 5.46
N GLY A 209 -14.36 1.43 6.64
CA GLY A 209 -14.81 0.09 7.00
C GLY A 209 -16.27 0.01 7.43
N SER A 210 -16.97 1.14 7.57
CA SER A 210 -18.39 1.16 7.95
C SER A 210 -19.29 0.42 6.95
N LYS A 211 -20.44 -0.07 7.45
CA LYS A 211 -21.40 -0.91 6.70
C LYS A 211 -21.93 -0.26 5.42
N HIS A 212 -22.04 1.06 5.38
CA HIS A 212 -22.53 1.80 4.21
C HIS A 212 -21.41 2.17 3.22
N ARG A 213 -20.16 1.76 3.51
CA ARG A 213 -18.98 1.97 2.66
C ARG A 213 -18.41 0.62 2.22
N LEU A 214 -17.30 0.16 2.81
CA LEU A 214 -16.64 -1.09 2.42
C LEU A 214 -16.99 -2.29 3.31
N ASP A 215 -17.84 -2.10 4.32
CA ASP A 215 -18.38 -3.16 5.18
C ASP A 215 -17.31 -4.14 5.69
N ARG A 216 -16.20 -3.59 6.19
CA ARG A 216 -15.15 -4.39 6.84
C ARG A 216 -15.59 -4.75 8.24
N ASP A 217 -15.11 -5.89 8.74
CA ASP A 217 -15.37 -6.30 10.11
C ASP A 217 -14.57 -5.43 11.10
N LEU A 218 -15.26 -4.51 11.76
CA LEU A 218 -14.73 -3.63 12.80
C LEU A 218 -15.10 -4.10 14.22
N SER A 219 -15.59 -5.33 14.39
CA SER A 219 -16.07 -5.85 15.69
C SER A 219 -14.94 -6.34 16.62
N GLY A 220 -13.71 -6.38 16.11
CA GLY A 220 -12.53 -6.78 16.87
C GLY A 220 -12.30 -5.90 18.10
N ARG A 221 -12.08 -6.54 19.25
CA ARG A 221 -11.71 -5.82 20.49
C ARG A 221 -10.24 -5.44 20.47
N PHE A 222 -9.89 -4.35 21.15
CA PHE A 222 -8.49 -3.95 21.35
C PHE A 222 -7.62 -5.15 21.81
N GLY A 223 -6.49 -5.34 21.15
CA GLY A 223 -5.57 -6.47 21.40
C GLY A 223 -5.96 -7.81 20.76
N SER A 224 -7.10 -7.89 20.07
CA SER A 224 -7.46 -9.09 19.29
C SER A 224 -6.76 -9.13 17.93
N ALA A 225 -6.64 -10.32 17.34
CA ALA A 225 -6.08 -10.48 15.99
C ALA A 225 -6.89 -9.75 14.90
N ALA A 226 -8.22 -9.72 15.04
CA ALA A 226 -9.10 -8.98 14.12
C ALA A 226 -8.85 -7.47 14.20
N TYR A 227 -8.70 -6.94 15.41
CA TYR A 227 -8.36 -5.53 15.62
C TYR A 227 -6.97 -5.19 15.04
N ALA A 228 -5.96 -6.01 15.31
CA ALA A 228 -4.61 -5.82 14.74
C ALA A 228 -4.59 -5.87 13.20
N ALA A 229 -5.43 -6.70 12.59
CA ALA A 229 -5.56 -6.78 11.14
C ALA A 229 -6.20 -5.51 10.54
N GLU A 230 -7.19 -4.92 11.21
CA GLU A 230 -7.76 -3.64 10.79
C GLU A 230 -6.76 -2.50 10.95
N GLU A 231 -6.08 -2.39 12.09
CA GLU A 231 -5.01 -1.38 12.30
C GLU A 231 -3.93 -1.48 11.21
N CYS A 232 -3.47 -2.68 10.88
CA CYS A 232 -2.50 -2.85 9.79
C CYS A 232 -3.07 -2.41 8.44
N CYS A 233 -4.33 -2.76 8.15
CA CYS A 233 -5.00 -2.34 6.93
C CYS A 233 -5.06 -0.81 6.82
N VAL A 234 -5.43 -0.10 7.89
CA VAL A 234 -5.56 1.36 7.86
C VAL A 234 -4.22 2.07 7.90
N GLU A 235 -3.19 1.51 8.54
CA GLU A 235 -1.84 2.06 8.53
C GLU A 235 -1.23 1.98 7.12
N ILE A 236 -1.40 0.84 6.42
CA ILE A 236 -1.00 0.71 5.01
C ILE A 236 -1.77 1.69 4.13
N LEU A 237 -3.07 1.81 4.34
CA LEU A 237 -3.94 2.76 3.63
C LEU A 237 -3.44 4.21 3.78
N SER A 238 -3.18 4.64 5.01
CA SER A 238 -2.63 5.97 5.30
C SER A 238 -1.33 6.20 4.54
N GLY A 239 -0.42 5.23 4.54
CA GLY A 239 0.81 5.30 3.75
C GLY A 239 0.55 5.48 2.25
N LEU A 240 -0.39 4.71 1.67
CA LEU A 240 -0.74 4.84 0.25
C LEU A 240 -1.29 6.23 -0.10
N VAL A 241 -2.19 6.78 0.73
CA VAL A 241 -2.80 8.10 0.46
C VAL A 241 -1.81 9.23 0.74
N LEU A 242 -1.05 9.18 1.82
CA LEU A 242 -0.02 10.18 2.12
C LEU A 242 1.05 10.23 1.03
N ALA A 243 1.47 9.07 0.51
CA ALA A 243 2.34 9.00 -0.66
C ALA A 243 1.73 9.80 -1.82
N ASP A 244 0.46 9.55 -2.14
CA ASP A 244 -0.29 10.19 -3.23
C ASP A 244 -0.58 11.68 -3.02
N LEU A 245 -0.53 12.16 -1.79
CA LEU A 245 -0.60 13.59 -1.43
C LEU A 245 0.79 14.25 -1.35
N GLY A 246 1.86 13.45 -1.32
CA GLY A 246 3.24 13.95 -1.18
C GLY A 246 3.54 14.45 0.23
N ILE A 247 2.93 13.79 1.22
CA ILE A 247 3.10 14.06 2.64
C ILE A 247 3.88 12.90 3.26
N ALA A 248 4.76 13.20 4.21
CA ALA A 248 5.49 12.17 4.92
C ALA A 248 4.55 11.32 5.76
N HIS A 249 4.82 10.02 5.82
CA HIS A 249 4.15 9.09 6.71
C HIS A 249 5.12 8.71 7.82
N HIS A 250 4.82 9.16 9.03
CA HIS A 250 5.67 8.94 10.20
C HIS A 250 5.07 7.89 11.13
N PRO A 251 5.91 7.07 11.78
CA PRO A 251 5.45 6.12 12.77
C PRO A 251 4.82 6.81 13.98
N ARG A 252 3.71 6.26 14.46
CA ARG A 252 3.09 6.64 15.74
C ARG A 252 3.91 6.12 16.93
N PRO A 253 3.85 6.72 18.13
CA PRO A 253 4.68 6.28 19.27
C PRO A 253 4.51 4.80 19.66
N ASP A 254 3.33 4.24 19.47
CA ASP A 254 2.98 2.85 19.75
C ASP A 254 3.27 1.87 18.60
N HIS A 255 3.89 2.36 17.51
CA HIS A 255 3.96 1.60 16.28
C HIS A 255 4.71 0.28 16.37
N ALA A 256 5.81 0.27 17.13
CA ALA A 256 6.69 -0.90 17.24
C ALA A 256 5.94 -2.14 17.75
N ALA A 257 5.00 -1.98 18.68
CA ALA A 257 4.24 -3.08 19.25
C ALA A 257 3.30 -3.72 18.20
N TYR A 258 2.61 -2.92 17.40
CA TYR A 258 1.75 -3.47 16.35
C TYR A 258 2.58 -4.10 15.23
N VAL A 259 3.70 -3.48 14.82
CA VAL A 259 4.57 -4.04 13.76
C VAL A 259 5.12 -5.40 14.18
N ALA A 260 5.59 -5.54 15.43
CA ALA A 260 6.06 -6.81 15.96
C ALA A 260 4.97 -7.89 15.98
N SER A 261 3.75 -7.53 16.39
CA SER A 261 2.60 -8.44 16.35
C SER A 261 2.27 -8.88 14.91
N TRP A 262 2.40 -7.96 13.95
CA TRP A 262 2.12 -8.23 12.55
C TRP A 262 3.19 -9.13 11.92
N VAL A 263 4.47 -8.89 12.21
CA VAL A 263 5.56 -9.78 11.76
C VAL A 263 5.31 -11.22 12.19
N LYS A 264 4.77 -11.44 13.41
CA LYS A 264 4.38 -12.79 13.85
C LYS A 264 3.27 -13.37 12.97
N VAL A 265 2.21 -12.61 12.70
CA VAL A 265 1.11 -13.03 11.81
C VAL A 265 1.64 -13.36 10.40
N LEU A 266 2.55 -12.56 9.86
CA LEU A 266 3.13 -12.77 8.53
C LEU A 266 4.01 -14.02 8.45
N LYS A 267 4.69 -14.38 9.55
CA LYS A 267 5.45 -15.63 9.65
C LYS A 267 4.54 -16.86 9.69
N ASP A 268 3.39 -16.75 10.35
CA ASP A 268 2.42 -17.84 10.47
C ASP A 268 1.54 -18.00 9.21
N ASP A 269 1.18 -16.90 8.53
CA ASP A 269 0.42 -16.88 7.27
C ASP A 269 1.03 -15.92 6.23
N PRO A 270 1.80 -16.46 5.25
CA PRO A 270 2.38 -15.66 4.19
C PRO A 270 1.39 -14.93 3.29
N LYS A 271 0.08 -15.25 3.34
CA LYS A 271 -0.96 -14.57 2.55
C LYS A 271 -1.58 -13.39 3.30
N ALA A 272 -1.32 -13.23 4.59
CA ALA A 272 -1.91 -12.17 5.40
C ALA A 272 -1.58 -10.77 4.85
N ILE A 273 -0.32 -10.53 4.42
CA ILE A 273 0.08 -9.24 3.85
C ILE A 273 -0.63 -8.92 2.53
N PHE A 274 -0.93 -9.95 1.72
CA PHE A 274 -1.64 -9.77 0.45
C PHE A 274 -3.09 -9.37 0.70
N THR A 275 -3.73 -9.99 1.69
CA THR A 275 -5.08 -9.64 2.11
C THR A 275 -5.14 -8.23 2.67
N ALA A 276 -4.24 -7.86 3.58
CA ALA A 276 -4.17 -6.52 4.16
C ALA A 276 -3.91 -5.46 3.09
N ALA A 277 -2.91 -5.66 2.22
CA ALA A 277 -2.60 -4.73 1.15
C ALA A 277 -3.74 -4.60 0.12
N SER A 278 -4.49 -5.67 -0.15
CA SER A 278 -5.67 -5.62 -1.01
C SER A 278 -6.80 -4.78 -0.40
N LYS A 279 -7.10 -4.99 0.89
CA LYS A 279 -8.13 -4.21 1.60
C LYS A 279 -7.73 -2.74 1.74
N ALA A 280 -6.46 -2.47 2.05
CA ALA A 280 -5.93 -1.12 2.10
C ALA A 280 -6.01 -0.42 0.75
N GLN A 281 -5.69 -1.12 -0.35
CA GLN A 281 -5.83 -0.57 -1.70
C GLN A 281 -7.30 -0.26 -2.03
N GLN A 282 -8.24 -1.13 -1.69
CA GLN A 282 -9.68 -0.88 -1.91
C GLN A 282 -10.16 0.36 -1.14
N ALA A 283 -9.69 0.55 0.09
CA ALA A 283 -9.99 1.74 0.87
C ALA A 283 -9.36 3.00 0.26
N ALA A 284 -8.13 2.91 -0.24
CA ALA A 284 -7.46 4.03 -0.91
C ALA A 284 -8.19 4.41 -2.20
N ASP A 285 -8.60 3.42 -2.98
CA ASP A 285 -9.38 3.63 -4.21
C ASP A 285 -10.72 4.27 -3.90
N TRP A 286 -11.40 3.85 -2.83
CA TRP A 286 -12.64 4.47 -2.39
C TRP A 286 -12.44 5.95 -2.03
N MET A 287 -11.37 6.28 -1.29
CA MET A 287 -11.04 7.66 -0.92
C MET A 287 -10.73 8.53 -2.15
N HIS A 288 -9.96 8.00 -3.12
CA HIS A 288 -9.68 8.67 -4.38
C HIS A 288 -10.92 8.83 -5.26
N ALA A 289 -11.86 7.87 -5.20
CA ALA A 289 -13.13 7.97 -5.94
C ALA A 289 -14.09 9.04 -5.38
N GLN A 290 -13.84 9.55 -4.16
CA GLN A 290 -14.62 10.67 -3.61
C GLN A 290 -14.11 12.05 -4.09
N GLN A 291 -12.98 12.08 -4.79
CA GLN A 291 -12.42 13.34 -5.27
C GLN A 291 -13.21 13.85 -6.49
N PRO A 292 -13.35 15.18 -6.66
CA PRO A 292 -14.03 15.75 -7.82
C PRO A 292 -13.37 15.24 -9.11
N GLN A 293 -14.18 14.90 -10.10
CA GLN A 293 -13.65 14.56 -11.41
C GLN A 293 -13.04 15.82 -12.03
N ALA A 294 -11.95 15.65 -12.79
CA ALA A 294 -11.20 16.78 -13.36
C ALA A 294 -12.03 17.76 -14.21
N GLU A 295 -13.24 17.36 -14.65
CA GLU A 295 -14.17 18.22 -15.38
C GLU A 295 -14.96 19.20 -14.49
N GLU A 296 -15.15 18.93 -13.20
CA GLU A 296 -15.89 19.82 -12.27
C GLU A 296 -15.04 20.96 -11.71
N MET A 297 -13.71 20.90 -11.84
CA MET A 297 -12.81 21.97 -11.39
C MET A 297 -12.63 23.12 -12.40
N ALA A 298 -13.18 22.97 -13.61
CA ALA A 298 -13.09 23.97 -14.69
C ALA A 298 -14.39 24.74 -14.95
N ALA A 299 -15.42 24.56 -14.10
CA ALA A 299 -16.73 25.19 -14.21
C ALA A 299 -16.93 26.33 -13.19
#